data_AF-A0A962T2M1-F1
#
_entry.id   AF-A0A962T2M1-F1
#
_cell.length_a   1.000
_cell.length_b   1.000
_cell.length_c   1.000
_cell.angle_alpha   90.00
_cell.angle_beta   90.00
_cell.angle_gamma   90.00
#
_symmetry.space_group_name_H-M   'P 1'
#
loop_
_entity.id
_entity.type
_entity.pdbx_description
1 polymer ?
#
loop_
_entity_poly.entity_id
_entity_poly.type
_entity_poly.pdbx_seq_one_letter_code
_entity_poly.pdbx_strand_id
1 'polypeptide(L)'
;MLHLCMAWKWKINEQWTHFTSVRLDKNTYTNWLFSPRLTTVYAPDDINTWKLMLAKSLRMTFAEEMRWQWEHGRTTSPPEELKSAELRYERQHTPSLLLAGSGVLP
;
A
#
# COMPACT_ATOMS: atom_id res chain seq x y z
N MET A 1 -19.20 -9.55 3.07
CA MET A 1 -18.02 -8.77 2.67
C MET A 1 -16.94 -9.77 2.28
N LEU A 2 -16.38 -9.63 1.08
CA LEU A 2 -15.36 -10.56 0.54
C LEU A 2 -14.01 -9.84 0.49
N HIS A 3 -12.95 -10.55 0.86
CA HIS A 3 -11.57 -10.07 0.86
C HIS A 3 -10.66 -11.09 0.20
N LEU A 4 -9.92 -10.69 -0.83
CA LEU A 4 -8.86 -11.49 -1.43
C LEU A 4 -7.56 -10.69 -1.38
N CYS A 5 -6.51 -11.31 -0.87
CA CYS A 5 -5.18 -10.72 -0.79
C CYS A 5 -4.15 -11.68 -1.40
N MET A 6 -3.28 -11.14 -2.25
CA MET A 6 -2.12 -11.85 -2.76
C MET A 6 -0.88 -10.99 -2.49
N ALA A 7 0.18 -11.63 -2.00
CA ALA A 7 1.48 -11.01 -1.80
C ALA A 7 2.57 -11.89 -2.42
N TRP A 8 3.53 -11.26 -3.07
CA TRP A 8 4.65 -11.90 -3.72
C TRP A 8 5.94 -11.15 -3.39
N LYS A 9 7.00 -11.90 -3.10
CA LYS A 9 8.35 -11.38 -2.92
C LYS A 9 9.23 -11.94 -4.05
N TRP A 10 9.90 -11.05 -4.77
CA TRP A 10 10.87 -11.41 -5.78
C TRP A 10 12.23 -10.85 -5.43
N LYS A 11 13.18 -11.73 -5.11
CA LYS A 11 14.61 -11.37 -5.04
C LYS A 11 15.17 -11.48 -6.46
N ILE A 12 15.38 -10.35 -7.14
CA ILE A 12 15.94 -10.36 -8.51
C ILE A 12 17.40 -10.78 -8.46
N ASN A 13 18.15 -10.21 -7.52
CA ASN A 13 19.54 -10.55 -7.23
C ASN A 13 19.85 -10.22 -5.76
N GLU A 14 21.13 -10.27 -5.37
CA GLU A 14 21.55 -9.97 -3.99
C GLU A 14 21.22 -8.54 -3.54
N GLN A 15 21.12 -7.58 -4.46
CA GLN A 15 20.91 -6.16 -4.14
C GLN A 15 19.47 -5.71 -4.27
N TRP A 16 18.67 -6.32 -5.15
CA TRP A 16 17.33 -5.88 -5.50
C TRP A 16 16.27 -6.88 -5.05
N THR A 17 15.34 -6.41 -4.23
CA THR A 17 14.15 -7.16 -3.83
C THR A 17 12.89 -6.35 -4.11
N HIS A 18 11.94 -6.96 -4.80
CA HIS A 18 10.60 -6.40 -4.96
C HIS A 18 9.58 -7.14 -4.10
N PHE A 19 8.62 -6.38 -3.60
CA PHE A 19 7.42 -6.87 -2.94
C PHE A 19 6.23 -6.31 -3.69
N THR A 20 5.38 -7.19 -4.19
CA THR A 20 4.13 -6.81 -4.85
C THR A 20 2.99 -7.42 -4.07
N SER A 21 2.00 -6.61 -3.71
CA SER A 21 0.78 -7.12 -3.10
C SER A 21 -0.44 -6.45 -3.70
N VAL A 22 -1.51 -7.20 -3.83
CA VAL A 22 -2.80 -6.69 -4.29
C VAL A 22 -3.88 -7.17 -3.33
N ARG A 23 -4.82 -6.27 -3.03
CA ARG A 23 -6.02 -6.61 -2.29
C ARG A 23 -7.26 -6.24 -3.10
N LEU A 24 -8.21 -7.16 -3.15
CA LEU A 24 -9.53 -6.98 -3.73
C LEU A 24 -10.57 -7.14 -2.63
N ASP A 25 -11.31 -6.07 -2.35
CA ASP A 25 -12.39 -6.08 -1.36
C ASP A 25 -13.73 -5.83 -2.05
N LYS A 26 -14.78 -6.55 -1.63
CA LYS A 26 -16.15 -6.33 -2.11
C LYS A 26 -17.11 -6.21 -0.94
N ASN A 27 -17.84 -5.10 -0.92
CA ASN A 27 -18.97 -4.85 -0.03
C ASN A 27 -20.27 -4.80 -0.84
N THR A 28 -21.40 -4.98 -0.15
CA THR A 28 -22.77 -4.87 -0.68
C THR A 28 -23.01 -3.49 -1.27
N TYR A 29 -22.54 -2.43 -0.61
CA TYR A 29 -22.82 -1.04 -0.99
C TYR A 29 -21.71 -0.38 -1.81
N THR A 30 -20.67 -1.11 -2.20
CA THR A 30 -19.54 -0.54 -2.96
C THR A 30 -19.25 -1.36 -4.21
N ASN A 31 -18.57 -0.74 -5.17
CA ASN A 31 -17.88 -1.49 -6.22
C ASN A 31 -16.72 -2.31 -5.63
N TRP A 32 -16.10 -3.13 -6.47
CA TRP A 32 -14.83 -3.78 -6.12
C TRP A 32 -13.78 -2.73 -5.80
N LEU A 33 -13.13 -2.89 -4.65
CA LEU A 33 -12.06 -2.03 -4.17
C LEU A 33 -10.74 -2.73 -4.46
N PHE A 34 -9.90 -2.10 -5.28
CA PHE A 34 -8.59 -2.63 -5.65
C PHE A 34 -7.47 -1.81 -5.00
N SER A 35 -6.69 -2.44 -4.12
CA SER A 35 -5.61 -1.82 -3.36
C SER A 35 -4.26 -2.48 -3.69
N PRO A 36 -3.60 -2.08 -4.78
CA PRO A 36 -2.25 -2.52 -5.10
C PRO A 36 -1.19 -1.81 -4.25
N ARG A 37 -0.08 -2.51 -4.00
CA ARG A 37 1.15 -1.97 -3.43
C ARG A 37 2.34 -2.64 -4.10
N LEU A 38 3.32 -1.82 -4.46
CA LEU A 38 4.61 -2.24 -4.97
C LEU A 38 5.68 -1.61 -4.09
N THR A 39 6.67 -2.39 -3.67
CA THR A 39 7.82 -1.91 -2.93
C THR A 39 9.08 -2.47 -3.55
N THR A 40 10.03 -1.58 -3.83
CA THR A 40 11.36 -1.93 -4.31
C THR A 40 12.35 -1.60 -3.23
N VAL A 41 13.15 -2.59 -2.85
CA VAL A 41 14.26 -2.46 -1.92
C VAL A 41 15.55 -2.63 -2.70
N TYR A 42 16.44 -1.66 -2.57
CA TYR A 42 17.79 -1.70 -3.10
C TYR A 42 18.79 -1.62 -1.96
N ALA A 43 19.53 -2.70 -1.75
CA ALA A 43 20.60 -2.82 -0.78
C ALA A 43 21.92 -3.12 -1.53
N PRO A 44 22.66 -2.09 -1.97
CA PRO A 44 23.92 -2.31 -2.71
C PRO A 44 24.99 -3.02 -1.87
N ASP A 45 24.93 -2.83 -0.55
CA ASP A 45 25.83 -3.35 0.47
C ASP A 45 25.06 -3.59 1.78
N ASP A 46 25.74 -4.09 2.81
CA ASP A 46 25.13 -4.41 4.11
C ASP A 46 24.85 -3.18 4.99
N ILE A 47 25.19 -1.98 4.52
CA ILE A 47 25.19 -0.74 5.30
C ILE A 47 24.07 0.19 4.83
N ASN A 48 23.80 0.23 3.53
CA ASN A 48 22.90 1.17 2.87
C ASN A 48 21.67 0.45 2.33
N THR A 49 20.48 1.02 2.54
CA THR A 49 19.25 0.50 1.96
C THR A 49 18.36 1.63 1.50
N TRP A 50 17.90 1.54 0.26
CA TRP A 50 16.88 2.40 -0.33
C TRP A 50 15.58 1.61 -0.47
N LYS A 51 14.46 2.25 -0.12
CA LYS A 51 13.13 1.66 -0.25
C LYS A 51 12.24 2.66 -0.99
N LEU A 52 11.71 2.23 -2.12
CA LEU A 52 10.67 2.96 -2.85
C LEU A 52 9.37 2.18 -2.71
N MET A 53 8.32 2.82 -2.20
CA MET A 53 7.00 2.23 -2.05
C MET A 53 5.97 3.03 -2.82
N LEU A 54 5.19 2.34 -3.66
CA LEU A 54 4.01 2.87 -4.33
C LEU A 54 2.81 2.12 -3.78
N ALA A 55 1.81 2.82 -3.27
CA ALA A 55 0.63 2.21 -2.70
C ALA A 55 -0.64 2.96 -3.08
N LYS A 56 -1.74 2.22 -3.19
CA LYS A 56 -3.09 2.77 -3.23
C LYS A 56 -3.92 2.12 -2.14
N SER A 57 -4.45 2.93 -1.24
CA SER A 57 -5.35 2.53 -0.17
C SER A 57 -6.75 3.08 -0.43
N LEU A 58 -7.76 2.29 -0.12
CA LEU A 58 -9.16 2.66 -0.26
C LEU A 58 -9.85 2.52 1.10
N ARG A 59 -10.57 3.55 1.53
CA ARG A 59 -11.39 3.54 2.75
C ARG A 59 -12.85 3.67 2.37
N MET A 60 -13.67 2.71 2.80
CA MET A 60 -15.12 2.80 2.62
C MET A 60 -15.70 3.90 3.52
N THR A 61 -16.76 4.54 3.04
CA THR A 61 -17.61 5.43 3.84
C THR A 61 -18.24 4.65 5.01
N PHE A 62 -18.72 5.37 6.02
CA PHE A 62 -19.45 4.77 7.15
C PHE A 62 -20.67 3.98 6.67
N ALA A 63 -20.95 2.85 7.33
CA ALA A 63 -22.00 1.93 6.92
C ALA A 63 -23.40 2.57 6.90
N GLU A 64 -23.68 3.46 7.86
CA GLU A 64 -24.94 4.22 7.96
C GLU A 64 -25.16 5.10 6.73
N GLU A 65 -24.13 5.86 6.36
CA GLU A 65 -24.14 6.72 5.17
C GLU A 65 -24.28 5.89 3.88
N MET A 66 -23.55 4.76 3.79
CA MET A 66 -23.68 3.85 2.64
C MET A 66 -25.09 3.29 2.50
N ARG A 67 -25.72 2.92 3.63
CA ARG A 67 -27.08 2.40 3.66
C ARG A 67 -28.11 3.48 3.32
N TRP A 68 -27.96 4.67 3.89
CA TRP A 68 -28.81 5.81 3.56
C TRP A 68 -28.75 6.13 2.07
N GLN A 69 -27.55 6.18 1.48
CA GLN A 69 -27.35 6.38 0.04
C GLN A 69 -28.04 5.28 -0.78
N TRP A 70 -27.93 4.02 -0.37
CA TRP A 70 -28.59 2.89 -1.02
C TRP A 70 -30.12 3.01 -1.02
N GLU A 71 -30.70 3.37 0.12
CA GLU A 71 -32.14 3.57 0.28
C GLU A 71 -32.66 4.79 -0.50
N HIS A 72 -31.82 5.80 -0.75
CA HIS A 72 -32.18 7.03 -1.48
C HIS A 72 -31.73 7.02 -2.95
N GLY A 73 -31.61 5.83 -3.55
CA GLY A 73 -31.46 5.66 -5.00
C GLY A 73 -30.02 5.67 -5.52
N ARG A 74 -29.00 5.74 -4.66
CA ARG A 74 -27.61 5.48 -5.09
C ARG A 74 -27.33 3.98 -5.05
N THR A 75 -26.83 3.43 -6.16
CA THR A 75 -26.46 2.01 -6.21
C THR A 75 -25.09 1.71 -5.61
N THR A 76 -24.21 2.69 -5.43
CA THR A 76 -22.92 2.49 -4.77
C THR A 76 -22.46 3.73 -4.02
N SER A 77 -21.71 3.54 -2.93
CA SER A 77 -21.01 4.60 -2.22
C SER A 77 -19.53 4.61 -2.64
N PRO A 78 -19.01 5.74 -3.16
CA PRO A 78 -17.61 5.84 -3.56
C PRO A 78 -16.69 5.82 -2.33
N PRO A 79 -15.57 5.09 -2.36
CA PRO A 79 -14.57 5.10 -1.30
C PRO A 79 -13.72 6.38 -1.35
N GLU A 80 -13.10 6.71 -0.23
CA GLU A 80 -11.96 7.62 -0.16
C GLU A 80 -10.71 6.90 -0.69
N GLU A 81 -9.98 7.52 -1.61
CA GLU A 81 -8.77 6.96 -2.22
C GLU A 81 -7.53 7.76 -1.80
N LEU A 82 -6.53 7.05 -1.29
CA LEU A 82 -5.20 7.59 -0.99
C LEU A 82 -4.18 6.86 -1.84
N LYS A 83 -3.52 7.59 -2.73
CA LYS A 83 -2.31 7.13 -3.42
C LYS A 83 -1.11 7.68 -2.66
N SER A 84 -0.01 6.97 -2.70
CA SER A 84 1.22 7.46 -2.08
C SER A 84 2.44 6.88 -2.76
N ALA A 85 3.46 7.71 -2.91
CA ALA A 85 4.82 7.32 -3.21
C ALA A 85 5.73 7.69 -2.04
N GLU A 86 6.41 6.71 -1.44
CA GLU A 86 7.37 6.93 -0.36
C GLU A 86 8.76 6.51 -0.83
N LEU A 87 9.73 7.40 -0.65
CA LEU A 87 11.15 7.07 -0.76
C LEU A 87 11.78 7.17 0.62
N ARG A 88 12.47 6.11 1.02
CA ARG A 88 13.18 6.01 2.29
C ARG A 88 14.61 5.55 2.07
N TYR A 89 15.52 6.19 2.77
CA TYR A 89 16.92 5.80 2.86
C TYR A 89 17.25 5.40 4.29
N GLU A 90 17.96 4.29 4.44
CA GLU A 90 18.43 3.76 5.72
C GLU A 90 19.93 3.50 5.61
N ARG A 91 20.66 3.82 6.69
CA ARG A 91 22.09 3.55 6.80
C ARG A 91 22.47 3.05 8.20
N GLN A 92 23.10 1.89 8.28
CA GLN A 92 23.67 1.34 9.50
C GLN A 92 25.06 1.97 9.77
N HIS A 93 25.14 3.01 10.60
CA HIS A 93 26.41 3.70 10.87
C HIS A 93 27.35 2.91 11.78
N THR A 94 26.80 2.20 12.76
CA THR A 94 27.51 1.26 13.65
C THR A 94 26.57 0.09 13.95
N PRO A 95 27.01 -1.04 14.52
CA PRO A 95 26.11 -2.14 14.87
C PRO A 95 24.91 -1.74 15.76
N SER A 96 25.00 -0.63 16.51
CA SER A 96 23.95 -0.13 17.39
C SER A 96 23.28 1.18 16.93
N LEU A 97 23.65 1.74 15.77
CA LEU A 97 23.11 3.00 15.26
C LEU A 97 22.66 2.86 13.80
N LEU A 98 21.34 2.94 13.59
CA LEU A 98 20.71 3.04 12.28
C LEU A 98 20.12 4.45 12.12
N LEU A 99 20.51 5.14 11.05
CA LEU A 99 19.90 6.40 10.64
C LEU A 99 18.96 6.16 9.47
N ALA A 100 17.83 6.84 9.46
CA ALA A 100 16.87 6.76 8.37
C ALA A 100 16.20 8.10 8.10
N GLY A 101 15.92 8.37 6.82
CA GLY A 101 15.11 9.50 6.38
C GLY A 101 14.09 9.01 5.35
N SER A 102 12.87 9.54 5.41
CA SER A 102 11.82 9.24 4.43
C SER A 102 11.10 10.50 3.96
N GLY A 103 10.66 10.47 2.70
CA GLY A 103 9.78 11.46 2.11
C GLY A 103 8.57 10.75 1.50
N VAL A 104 7.38 11.31 1.73
CA VAL A 104 6.12 10.77 1.23
C VAL A 104 5.44 11.80 0.35
N LEU A 105 5.03 11.39 -0.83
CA LEU A 105 4.22 12.15 -1.77
C LEU A 105 2.82 11.53 -1.80
N PRO A 106 1.76 12.31 -1.56
CA PRO A 106 0.37 11.86 -1.70
C PRO A 106 -0.08 11.76 -3.17
#